data_AF-A0A9Q1HIF3-F1
#
_entry.id   AF-A0A9Q1HIF3-F1
#
_cell.length_a   1.000
_cell.length_b   1.000
_cell.length_c   1.000
_cell.angle_alpha   90.00
_cell.angle_beta   90.00
_cell.angle_gamma   90.00
#
_symmetry.space_group_name_H-M   'P 1'
#
loop_
_entity.id
_entity.type
_entity.pdbx_description
1 polymer ?
#
loop_
_entity_poly.entity_id
_entity_poly.type
_entity_poly.pdbx_seq_one_letter_code
_entity_poly.pdbx_strand_id
1 'polypeptide(L)'
;MLLCSILLFIIWLIRGDLMRPRLISCPGEVVVGAQPGVQSAYVNWEEPVVVDDSGIVSLFGQTHFRGSWSVGTEETVNYNYGDPYGNHVHCNFNVRVITDSSPPTVFGCPSDDQTFVLYGGEIANVSWGEPFATDESTEISVHQTHRPGDTFPIGVTAVEYVFEDSAGNVASCRFNIRVNLLNDLSTAPDDGQNFHSALIIILVVAMVVLMLPTLFLNVSIFLSVKRSAETLSSTGNRLPTDCYYTRNWPQELPSFPRDTLSTTSGGYERPIDGPRGVVQAVPYAN
;
A
#
# COMPACT_ATOMS: atom_id res chain seq x y z
N MET A 1 27.23 -40.34 58.46
CA MET A 1 27.10 -40.06 57.01
C MET A 1 25.92 -40.81 56.39
N LEU A 2 25.80 -42.13 56.58
CA LEU A 2 24.72 -42.96 56.02
C LEU A 2 23.28 -42.46 56.34
N LEU A 3 23.02 -42.05 57.59
CA LEU A 3 21.74 -41.49 58.03
C LEU A 3 21.39 -40.15 57.34
N CYS A 4 22.39 -39.33 57.00
CA CYS A 4 22.17 -38.05 56.31
C CYS A 4 21.85 -38.29 54.83
N SER A 5 22.53 -39.24 54.19
CA SER A 5 22.25 -39.65 52.81
C SER A 5 20.89 -40.36 52.68
N ILE A 6 20.50 -41.19 53.67
CA ILE A 6 19.17 -41.82 53.72
C ILE A 6 18.10 -40.75 53.97
N LEU A 7 18.32 -39.77 54.85
CA LEU A 7 17.37 -38.69 55.09
C LEU A 7 17.21 -37.79 53.85
N LEU A 8 18.29 -37.45 53.15
CA LEU A 8 18.23 -36.68 51.90
C LEU A 8 17.58 -37.48 50.76
N PHE A 9 17.81 -38.79 50.69
CA PHE A 9 17.15 -39.68 49.73
C PHE A 9 15.66 -39.84 50.06
N ILE A 10 15.30 -39.94 51.34
CA ILE A 10 13.91 -39.93 51.80
C ILE A 10 13.26 -38.57 51.52
N ILE A 11 13.93 -37.44 51.77
CA ILE A 11 13.43 -36.11 51.40
C ILE A 11 13.26 -36.00 49.88
N TRP A 12 14.19 -36.53 49.08
CA TRP A 12 14.09 -36.58 47.62
C TRP A 12 12.93 -37.46 47.16
N LEU A 13 12.68 -38.60 47.82
CA LEU A 13 11.50 -39.45 47.58
C LEU A 13 10.18 -38.82 48.06
N ILE A 14 10.22 -37.90 49.03
CA ILE A 14 9.02 -37.20 49.58
C ILE A 14 8.79 -35.84 48.90
N ARG A 15 9.72 -35.32 48.10
CA ARG A 15 9.47 -34.13 47.28
C ARG A 15 8.57 -34.54 46.12
N GLY A 16 7.27 -34.64 46.40
CA GLY A 16 6.23 -34.58 45.38
C GLY A 16 6.40 -33.31 44.56
N ASP A 17 5.76 -33.29 43.39
CA ASP A 17 5.81 -32.11 42.54
C ASP A 17 5.36 -30.87 43.31
N LEU A 18 6.13 -29.79 43.19
CA LEU A 18 5.84 -28.48 43.78
C LEU A 18 5.56 -27.43 42.71
N MET A 19 5.72 -27.79 41.44
CA MET A 19 5.34 -26.94 40.32
C MET A 19 3.85 -27.11 40.11
N ARG A 20 3.17 -25.97 39.99
CA ARG A 20 1.73 -25.94 39.70
C ARG A 20 1.50 -26.13 38.21
N PRO A 21 0.39 -26.77 37.80
CA PRO A 21 0.01 -26.84 36.41
C PRO A 21 -0.06 -25.45 35.77
N ARG A 22 0.44 -25.38 34.55
CA ARG A 22 0.50 -24.18 33.73
C ARG A 22 -0.66 -24.16 32.75
N LEU A 23 -1.53 -23.16 32.92
CA LEU A 23 -2.59 -22.83 31.98
C LEU A 23 -1.98 -22.23 30.71
N ILE A 24 -2.16 -22.92 29.57
CA ILE A 24 -1.68 -22.48 28.25
C ILE A 24 -2.73 -21.60 27.58
N SER A 25 -3.98 -22.04 27.61
CA SER A 25 -5.12 -21.29 27.09
C SER A 25 -6.33 -21.47 27.99
N CYS A 26 -7.10 -20.39 28.10
CA CYS A 26 -8.37 -20.33 28.80
C CYS A 26 -9.31 -19.52 27.91
N PRO A 27 -10.57 -19.93 27.74
CA PRO A 27 -11.52 -19.15 26.95
C PRO A 27 -11.64 -17.72 27.45
N GLY A 28 -11.86 -16.81 26.51
CA GLY A 28 -12.26 -15.44 26.84
C GLY A 28 -13.75 -15.38 27.20
N GLU A 29 -14.26 -14.15 27.29
CA GLU A 29 -15.69 -13.93 27.37
C GLU A 29 -16.38 -14.49 26.13
N VAL A 30 -17.50 -15.20 26.33
CA VAL A 30 -18.33 -15.77 25.27
C VAL A 30 -19.68 -15.09 25.32
N VAL A 31 -20.05 -14.40 24.25
CA VAL A 31 -21.37 -13.78 24.07
C VAL A 31 -22.02 -14.37 22.84
N VAL A 32 -23.14 -15.05 23.04
CA VAL A 32 -23.94 -15.65 21.96
C VAL A 32 -25.22 -14.85 21.79
N GLY A 33 -25.45 -14.38 20.57
CA GLY A 33 -26.68 -13.74 20.15
C GLY A 33 -27.75 -14.76 19.80
N ALA A 34 -29.00 -14.43 20.10
CA ALA A 34 -30.17 -15.18 19.68
C ALA A 34 -31.16 -14.26 18.99
N GLN A 35 -31.81 -14.75 17.92
CA GLN A 35 -32.84 -13.98 17.23
C GLN A 35 -33.97 -13.54 18.17
N PRO A 36 -34.60 -12.38 17.94
CA PRO A 36 -35.75 -11.95 18.72
C PRO A 36 -36.88 -12.98 18.70
N GLY A 37 -37.32 -13.41 19.88
CA GLY A 37 -38.38 -14.41 20.04
C GLY A 37 -37.89 -15.86 20.18
N VAL A 38 -36.59 -16.11 20.00
CA VAL A 38 -35.96 -17.39 20.35
C VAL A 38 -35.70 -17.43 21.86
N GLN A 39 -35.93 -18.59 22.48
CA GLN A 39 -35.81 -18.76 23.94
C GLN A 39 -34.45 -19.34 24.38
N SER A 40 -33.69 -19.92 23.46
CA SER A 40 -32.40 -20.53 23.75
C SER A 40 -31.46 -20.46 22.55
N ALA A 41 -30.17 -20.26 22.80
CA ALA A 41 -29.12 -20.38 21.79
C ALA A 41 -28.15 -21.52 22.14
N TYR A 42 -27.44 -22.03 21.13
CA TYR A 42 -26.39 -23.01 21.35
C TYR A 42 -25.09 -22.29 21.69
N VAL A 43 -24.53 -22.58 22.86
CA VAL A 43 -23.29 -21.99 23.34
C VAL A 43 -22.17 -23.01 23.23
N ASN A 44 -21.09 -22.58 22.59
CA ASN A 44 -19.87 -23.36 22.40
C ASN A 44 -18.64 -22.57 22.84
N TRP A 45 -17.60 -23.27 23.28
CA TRP A 45 -16.28 -22.70 23.59
C TRP A 45 -15.20 -23.77 23.46
N GLU A 46 -13.97 -23.33 23.21
CA GLU A 46 -12.80 -24.21 23.25
C GLU A 46 -12.48 -24.60 24.70
N GLU A 47 -12.10 -25.86 24.95
CA GLU A 47 -11.74 -26.25 26.32
C GLU A 47 -10.38 -25.68 26.73
N PRO A 48 -10.17 -25.36 28.02
CA PRO A 48 -8.88 -24.88 28.50
C PRO A 48 -7.76 -25.91 28.29
N VAL A 49 -6.60 -25.45 27.84
CA VAL A 49 -5.41 -26.29 27.68
C VAL A 49 -4.49 -26.06 28.87
N VAL A 50 -4.18 -27.13 29.59
CA VAL A 50 -3.28 -27.11 30.75
C VAL A 50 -2.16 -28.10 30.53
N VAL A 51 -0.94 -27.71 30.89
CA VAL A 51 0.23 -28.58 30.87
C VAL A 51 0.93 -28.53 32.21
N ASP A 52 1.67 -29.58 32.53
CA ASP A 52 2.40 -29.70 33.78
C ASP A 52 3.70 -30.45 33.51
N ASP A 53 4.76 -30.18 34.28
CA ASP A 53 6.06 -30.85 34.11
C ASP A 53 6.07 -32.28 34.66
N SER A 54 5.14 -32.65 35.54
CA SER A 54 4.87 -34.06 35.85
C SER A 54 4.32 -34.84 34.64
N GLY A 55 3.83 -34.14 33.62
CA GLY A 55 3.20 -34.71 32.43
C GLY A 55 1.78 -35.24 32.66
N ILE A 56 1.22 -35.09 33.87
CA ILE A 56 -0.13 -35.56 34.20
C ILE A 56 -0.93 -34.38 34.78
N VAL A 57 -2.01 -34.03 34.09
CA VAL A 57 -3.01 -33.10 34.60
C VAL A 57 -4.40 -33.69 34.42
N SER A 58 -5.28 -33.45 35.39
CA SER A 58 -6.66 -33.95 35.38
C SER A 58 -7.63 -32.82 35.67
N LEU A 59 -8.74 -32.80 34.93
CA LEU A 59 -9.89 -31.97 35.25
C LEU A 59 -10.67 -32.64 36.39
N PHE A 60 -10.80 -31.97 37.52
CA PHE A 60 -11.54 -32.50 38.68
C PHE A 60 -12.82 -31.71 39.00
N GLY A 61 -13.04 -30.56 38.37
CA GLY A 61 -14.29 -29.82 38.53
C GLY A 61 -14.59 -28.89 37.36
N GLN A 62 -15.84 -28.92 36.90
CA GLN A 62 -16.38 -27.95 35.94
C GLN A 62 -17.80 -27.56 36.36
N THR A 63 -18.18 -26.28 36.21
CA THR A 63 -19.51 -25.80 36.63
C THR A 63 -20.57 -25.95 35.55
N HIS A 64 -20.21 -25.78 34.29
CA HIS A 64 -21.14 -25.78 33.16
C HIS A 64 -20.61 -26.57 31.97
N PHE A 65 -21.51 -26.91 31.06
CA PHE A 65 -21.22 -27.64 29.83
C PHE A 65 -21.70 -26.87 28.62
N ARG A 66 -21.04 -27.09 27.49
CA ARG A 66 -21.51 -26.63 26.17
C ARG A 66 -22.89 -27.20 25.88
N GLY A 67 -23.73 -26.44 25.18
CA GLY A 67 -25.08 -26.88 24.88
C GLY A 67 -26.04 -25.73 24.67
N SER A 68 -27.34 -26.03 24.78
CA SER A 68 -28.40 -25.03 24.67
C SER A 68 -28.58 -24.30 26.00
N TRP A 69 -28.48 -22.97 25.96
CA TRP A 69 -28.61 -22.08 27.10
C TRP A 69 -29.76 -21.09 26.86
N SER A 70 -30.50 -20.74 27.91
CA SER A 70 -31.63 -19.82 27.80
C SER A 70 -31.17 -18.39 27.50
N VAL A 71 -31.91 -17.67 26.66
CA VAL A 71 -31.63 -16.25 26.40
C VAL A 71 -31.81 -15.43 27.68
N GLY A 72 -30.88 -14.50 27.93
CA GLY A 72 -30.77 -13.72 29.16
C GLY A 72 -29.90 -14.36 30.25
N THR A 73 -29.29 -15.52 29.99
CA THR A 73 -28.34 -16.15 30.93
C THR A 73 -27.03 -15.38 30.94
N GLU A 74 -26.52 -15.08 32.14
CA GLU A 74 -25.17 -14.58 32.38
C GLU A 74 -24.57 -15.39 33.54
N GLU A 75 -23.64 -16.28 33.22
CA GLU A 75 -23.05 -17.20 34.21
C GLU A 75 -21.53 -17.32 34.01
N THR A 76 -20.83 -17.58 35.11
CA THR A 76 -19.38 -17.82 35.08
C THR A 76 -19.09 -19.32 34.99
N VAL A 77 -18.41 -19.73 33.92
CA VAL A 77 -17.91 -21.09 33.75
C VAL A 77 -16.56 -21.19 34.44
N ASN A 78 -16.38 -22.23 35.26
CA ASN A 78 -15.15 -22.48 36.00
C ASN A 78 -14.66 -23.90 35.72
N TYR A 79 -13.38 -24.02 35.38
CA TYR A 79 -12.65 -25.28 35.23
C TYR A 79 -11.53 -25.36 36.27
N ASN A 80 -11.47 -26.48 37.00
CA ASN A 80 -10.47 -26.74 38.03
C ASN A 80 -9.62 -27.96 37.66
N TYR A 81 -8.33 -27.72 37.44
CA TYR A 81 -7.35 -28.74 37.07
C TYR A 81 -6.39 -28.99 38.21
N GLY A 82 -5.96 -30.23 38.35
CA GLY A 82 -4.97 -30.64 39.35
C GLY A 82 -4.03 -31.71 38.84
N ASP A 83 -2.85 -31.75 39.43
CA ASP A 83 -1.88 -32.82 39.25
C ASP A 83 -2.07 -33.92 40.33
N PRO A 84 -1.37 -35.06 40.22
CA PRO A 84 -1.39 -36.13 41.23
C PRO A 84 -0.77 -35.76 42.58
N TYR A 85 -0.07 -34.63 42.66
CA TYR A 85 0.68 -34.17 43.84
C TYR A 85 -0.06 -33.10 44.65
N GLY A 86 -1.25 -32.70 44.20
CA GLY A 86 -2.14 -31.75 44.89
C GLY A 86 -1.94 -30.29 44.49
N ASN A 87 -1.18 -30.00 43.42
CA ASN A 87 -1.13 -28.64 42.89
C ASN A 87 -2.31 -28.40 41.94
N HIS A 88 -2.81 -27.16 41.94
CA HIS A 88 -4.05 -26.81 41.23
C HIS A 88 -3.91 -25.54 40.39
N VAL A 89 -4.67 -25.48 39.30
CA VAL A 89 -4.90 -24.28 38.51
C VAL A 89 -6.38 -24.19 38.13
N HIS A 90 -6.90 -22.97 38.08
CA HIS A 90 -8.28 -22.69 37.69
C HIS A 90 -8.30 -21.80 36.45
N CYS A 91 -9.34 -21.97 35.63
CA CYS A 91 -9.68 -21.12 34.50
C CYS A 91 -11.15 -20.74 34.64
N ASN A 92 -11.45 -19.45 34.59
CA ASN A 92 -12.82 -18.94 34.63
C ASN A 92 -13.06 -17.95 33.49
N PHE A 93 -14.28 -17.95 32.98
CA PHE A 93 -14.73 -17.03 31.94
C PHE A 93 -16.24 -16.83 32.01
N ASN A 94 -16.71 -15.69 31.51
CA ASN A 94 -18.13 -15.35 31.50
C ASN A 94 -18.80 -15.83 30.21
N VAL A 95 -20.01 -16.36 30.35
CA VAL A 95 -20.86 -16.75 29.23
C VAL A 95 -22.16 -15.96 29.34
N ARG A 96 -22.48 -15.21 28.27
CA ARG A 96 -23.74 -14.50 28.12
C ARG A 96 -24.52 -14.97 26.90
N VAL A 97 -25.83 -15.10 27.05
CA VAL A 97 -26.76 -15.27 25.93
C VAL A 97 -27.66 -14.05 25.85
N ILE A 98 -27.55 -13.28 24.78
CA ILE A 98 -28.30 -12.04 24.59
C ILE A 98 -29.31 -12.18 23.45
N THR A 99 -30.34 -11.34 23.45
CA THR A 99 -31.17 -11.16 22.26
C THR A 99 -30.46 -10.18 21.34
N ASP A 100 -30.28 -10.56 20.08
CA ASP A 100 -29.56 -9.76 19.10
C ASP A 100 -30.33 -9.68 17.78
N SER A 101 -30.38 -8.48 17.22
CA SER A 101 -31.05 -8.14 15.96
C SER A 101 -30.23 -7.18 15.11
N SER A 102 -29.02 -6.84 15.54
CA SER A 102 -28.11 -5.97 14.82
C SER A 102 -27.20 -6.82 13.94
N PRO A 103 -27.01 -6.46 12.66
CA PRO A 103 -25.97 -7.09 11.86
C PRO A 103 -24.57 -6.66 12.33
N PRO A 104 -23.55 -7.51 12.11
CA PRO A 104 -22.16 -7.16 12.42
C PRO A 104 -21.72 -5.85 11.77
N THR A 105 -20.90 -5.08 12.47
CA THR A 105 -20.28 -3.88 11.91
C THR A 105 -18.98 -4.25 11.20
N VAL A 106 -18.92 -3.99 9.89
CA VAL A 106 -17.76 -4.33 9.05
C VAL A 106 -16.75 -3.18 8.99
N PHE A 107 -15.48 -3.51 9.19
CA PHE A 107 -14.33 -2.61 9.14
C PHE A 107 -13.32 -3.08 8.09
N GLY A 108 -12.49 -2.15 7.61
CA GLY A 108 -11.42 -2.47 6.67
C GLY A 108 -11.90 -2.96 5.31
N CYS A 109 -13.16 -2.71 4.95
CA CYS A 109 -13.66 -3.02 3.61
C CYS A 109 -12.85 -2.24 2.57
N PRO A 110 -12.18 -2.92 1.61
CA PRO A 110 -11.42 -2.23 0.58
C PRO A 110 -12.28 -1.22 -0.18
N SER A 111 -11.66 -0.12 -0.62
CA SER A 111 -12.38 0.84 -1.47
C SER A 111 -12.83 0.15 -2.75
N ASP A 112 -13.96 0.58 -3.29
CA ASP A 112 -14.42 0.08 -4.57
C ASP A 112 -13.39 0.41 -5.68
N ASP A 113 -13.35 -0.44 -6.71
CA ASP A 113 -12.40 -0.38 -7.84
C ASP A 113 -10.90 -0.38 -7.43
N GLN A 114 -10.43 -1.46 -6.81
CA GLN A 114 -8.99 -1.71 -6.64
C GLN A 114 -8.33 -1.95 -8.00
N THR A 115 -7.42 -1.07 -8.42
CA THR A 115 -6.79 -1.15 -9.75
C THR A 115 -5.39 -1.77 -9.68
N PHE A 116 -5.17 -2.80 -10.48
CA PHE A 116 -3.91 -3.49 -10.64
C PHE A 116 -3.48 -3.47 -12.09
N VAL A 117 -2.17 -3.48 -12.29
CA VAL A 117 -1.58 -3.34 -13.60
C VAL A 117 -0.65 -4.51 -13.87
N LEU A 118 -0.91 -5.22 -14.96
CA LEU A 118 -0.15 -6.39 -15.39
C LEU A 118 0.84 -6.01 -16.50
N TYR A 119 2.11 -6.40 -16.33
CA TYR A 119 3.18 -6.19 -17.31
C TYR A 119 3.40 -7.47 -18.13
N GLY A 120 2.61 -7.64 -19.19
CA GLY A 120 2.61 -8.87 -19.98
C GLY A 120 2.00 -10.07 -19.23
N GLY A 121 1.33 -10.95 -19.96
CA GLY A 121 0.61 -12.11 -19.40
C GLY A 121 -0.90 -11.92 -19.33
N GLU A 122 -1.59 -12.90 -18.75
CA GLU A 122 -3.07 -12.99 -18.73
C GLU A 122 -3.69 -12.91 -17.33
N ILE A 123 -2.89 -13.13 -16.28
CA ILE A 123 -3.33 -13.18 -14.87
C ILE A 123 -2.44 -12.31 -13.98
N ALA A 124 -3.05 -11.61 -13.03
CA ALA A 124 -2.37 -10.81 -12.02
C ALA A 124 -2.55 -11.41 -10.62
N ASN A 125 -1.49 -11.46 -9.83
CA ASN A 125 -1.57 -11.77 -8.40
C ASN A 125 -2.02 -10.50 -7.66
N VAL A 126 -3.15 -10.57 -6.98
CA VAL A 126 -3.75 -9.40 -6.32
C VAL A 126 -3.84 -9.65 -4.83
N SER A 127 -3.44 -8.66 -4.03
CA SER A 127 -3.52 -8.71 -2.57
C SER A 127 -4.19 -7.45 -2.06
N TRP A 128 -5.06 -7.59 -1.06
CA TRP A 128 -5.73 -6.51 -0.33
C TRP A 128 -5.71 -6.81 1.17
N GLY A 129 -6.00 -5.81 1.99
CA GLY A 129 -6.26 -6.02 3.41
C GLY A 129 -7.65 -6.62 3.59
N GLU A 130 -7.76 -7.78 4.23
CA GLU A 130 -9.06 -8.42 4.44
C GLU A 130 -9.94 -7.58 5.38
N PRO A 131 -11.24 -7.44 5.07
CA PRO A 131 -12.17 -6.85 6.01
C PRO A 131 -12.33 -7.75 7.24
N PHE A 132 -12.72 -7.14 8.36
CA PHE A 132 -13.11 -7.85 9.56
C PHE A 132 -14.41 -7.24 10.09
N ALA A 133 -15.16 -7.99 10.89
CA ALA A 133 -16.38 -7.49 11.51
C ALA A 133 -16.31 -7.63 13.02
N THR A 134 -17.04 -6.76 13.71
CA THR A 134 -17.28 -6.87 15.15
C THR A 134 -18.77 -6.74 15.42
N ASP A 135 -19.22 -7.38 16.48
CA ASP A 135 -20.61 -7.38 16.89
C ASP A 135 -20.71 -7.41 18.44
N GLU A 136 -21.92 -7.25 18.99
CA GLU A 136 -22.15 -7.47 20.42
C GLU A 136 -21.96 -8.94 20.80
N SER A 137 -22.24 -9.85 19.87
CA SER A 137 -21.87 -11.27 19.97
C SER A 137 -20.40 -11.51 19.63
N THR A 138 -19.78 -12.48 20.29
CA THR A 138 -18.35 -12.80 20.12
C THR A 138 -18.09 -13.73 18.94
N GLU A 139 -19.11 -14.46 18.48
CA GLU A 139 -18.99 -15.45 17.41
C GLU A 139 -19.50 -14.87 16.08
N ILE A 140 -18.57 -14.65 15.16
CA ILE A 140 -18.84 -14.18 13.80
C ILE A 140 -18.20 -15.14 12.82
N SER A 141 -19.01 -15.67 11.91
CA SER A 141 -18.55 -16.47 10.77
C SER A 141 -18.30 -15.58 9.55
N VAL A 142 -17.29 -15.92 8.74
CA VAL A 142 -16.95 -15.20 7.51
C VAL A 142 -16.98 -16.14 6.32
N HIS A 143 -17.68 -15.71 5.27
CA HIS A 143 -17.72 -16.37 3.97
C HIS A 143 -17.21 -15.39 2.90
N GLN A 144 -16.13 -15.75 2.22
CA GLN A 144 -15.54 -14.93 1.17
C GLN A 144 -15.48 -15.63 -0.19
N THR A 145 -15.65 -14.87 -1.28
CA THR A 145 -15.55 -15.41 -2.64
C THR A 145 -14.12 -15.57 -3.13
N HIS A 146 -13.20 -14.73 -2.64
CA HIS A 146 -11.78 -14.73 -3.00
C HIS A 146 -10.92 -14.40 -1.78
N ARG A 147 -9.64 -14.73 -1.83
CA ARG A 147 -8.65 -14.47 -0.80
C ARG A 147 -7.49 -13.62 -1.33
N PRO A 148 -6.84 -12.81 -0.48
CA PRO A 148 -5.62 -12.12 -0.88
C PRO A 148 -4.56 -13.11 -1.39
N GLY A 149 -3.97 -12.80 -2.53
CA GLY A 149 -3.01 -13.68 -3.22
C GLY A 149 -3.63 -14.52 -4.33
N ASP A 150 -4.97 -14.54 -4.48
CA ASP A 150 -5.62 -15.15 -5.63
C ASP A 150 -5.20 -14.47 -6.94
N THR A 151 -5.27 -15.24 -8.03
CA THR A 151 -4.99 -14.76 -9.39
C THR A 151 -6.26 -14.27 -10.06
N PHE A 152 -6.21 -13.09 -10.67
CA PHE A 152 -7.34 -12.49 -11.37
C PHE A 152 -7.03 -12.30 -12.86
N PRO A 153 -7.96 -12.63 -13.76
CA PRO A 153 -7.81 -12.33 -15.18
C PRO A 153 -7.94 -10.81 -15.42
N ILE A 154 -7.49 -10.38 -16.61
CA ILE A 154 -7.71 -9.02 -17.09
C ILE A 154 -9.22 -8.71 -17.13
N GLY A 155 -9.60 -7.54 -16.61
CA GLY A 155 -11.00 -7.11 -16.51
C GLY A 155 -11.39 -6.78 -15.07
N VAL A 156 -12.69 -6.81 -14.79
CA VAL A 156 -13.25 -6.51 -13.47
C VAL A 156 -13.79 -7.79 -12.84
N THR A 157 -13.36 -8.09 -11.61
CA THR A 157 -13.86 -9.20 -10.80
C THR A 157 -14.43 -8.66 -9.50
N ALA A 158 -15.66 -9.05 -9.16
CA ALA A 158 -16.29 -8.68 -7.90
C ALA A 158 -15.84 -9.63 -6.78
N VAL A 159 -15.33 -9.06 -5.69
CA VAL A 159 -15.02 -9.78 -4.45
C VAL A 159 -16.07 -9.45 -3.42
N GLU A 160 -16.52 -10.47 -2.69
CA GLU A 160 -17.53 -10.36 -1.65
C GLU A 160 -17.09 -11.11 -0.40
N TYR A 161 -17.24 -10.42 0.73
CA TYR A 161 -17.13 -10.96 2.07
C TYR A 161 -18.49 -10.83 2.75
N VAL A 162 -19.00 -11.91 3.31
CA VAL A 162 -20.25 -11.99 4.06
C VAL A 162 -19.90 -12.40 5.48
N PHE A 163 -20.32 -11.59 6.45
CA PHE A 163 -20.15 -11.82 7.88
C PHE A 163 -21.51 -12.15 8.48
N GLU A 164 -21.59 -13.22 9.24
CA GLU A 164 -22.82 -13.67 9.90
C GLU A 164 -22.53 -13.92 11.39
N ASP A 165 -23.31 -13.28 12.27
CA ASP A 165 -23.22 -13.49 13.71
C ASP A 165 -23.94 -14.76 14.19
N SER A 166 -23.80 -15.07 15.48
CA SER A 166 -24.49 -16.21 16.12
C SER A 166 -26.03 -16.11 16.16
N ALA A 167 -26.62 -14.92 16.00
CA ALA A 167 -28.05 -14.73 15.82
C ALA A 167 -28.49 -14.86 14.34
N GLY A 168 -27.57 -15.06 13.41
CA GLY A 168 -27.84 -15.16 11.98
C GLY A 168 -28.11 -13.81 11.30
N ASN A 169 -27.74 -12.68 11.92
CA ASN A 169 -27.76 -11.40 11.21
C ASN A 169 -26.52 -11.29 10.32
N VAL A 170 -26.71 -10.68 9.14
CA VAL A 170 -25.70 -10.70 8.08
C VAL A 170 -25.29 -9.28 7.69
N ALA A 171 -23.98 -9.07 7.57
CA ALA A 171 -23.39 -7.89 6.97
C ALA A 171 -22.47 -8.30 5.80
N SER A 172 -22.29 -7.42 4.82
CA SER A 172 -21.43 -7.72 3.67
C SER A 172 -20.53 -6.56 3.29
N CYS A 173 -19.36 -6.90 2.78
CA CYS A 173 -18.40 -6.00 2.14
C CYS A 173 -18.17 -6.48 0.71
N ARG A 174 -18.40 -5.60 -0.25
CA ARG A 174 -18.21 -5.88 -1.67
C ARG A 174 -17.32 -4.82 -2.29
N PHE A 175 -16.38 -5.25 -3.10
CA PHE A 175 -15.49 -4.36 -3.86
C PHE A 175 -15.09 -5.01 -5.17
N ASN A 176 -14.79 -4.17 -6.17
CA ASN A 176 -14.32 -4.64 -7.46
C ASN A 176 -12.79 -4.62 -7.54
N ILE A 177 -12.20 -5.66 -8.10
CA ILE A 177 -10.81 -5.71 -8.52
C ILE A 177 -10.77 -5.50 -10.04
N ARG A 178 -10.03 -4.49 -10.49
CA ARG A 178 -9.82 -4.19 -11.90
C ARG A 178 -8.37 -4.46 -12.27
N VAL A 179 -8.15 -5.45 -13.13
CA VAL A 179 -6.84 -5.75 -13.70
C VAL A 179 -6.77 -5.18 -15.11
N ASN A 180 -5.90 -4.20 -15.30
CA ASN A 180 -5.61 -3.62 -16.60
C ASN A 180 -4.32 -4.21 -17.16
N LEU A 181 -4.33 -4.55 -18.43
CA LEU A 181 -3.12 -4.94 -19.15
C LEU A 181 -2.40 -3.68 -19.63
N LEU A 182 -1.12 -3.52 -19.27
CA LEU A 182 -0.26 -2.51 -19.91
C LEU A 182 0.10 -2.98 -21.31
N ASN A 183 -0.83 -2.81 -22.24
CA ASN A 183 -0.56 -2.87 -23.66
C ASN A 183 -0.14 -1.51 -24.17
N ASP A 184 0.82 -0.86 -23.51
CA ASP A 184 1.49 0.24 -24.19
C ASP A 184 2.80 0.70 -23.57
N LEU A 185 3.89 0.44 -24.27
CA LEU A 185 5.06 1.31 -24.23
C LEU A 185 4.83 2.61 -25.05
N SER A 186 3.67 2.83 -25.68
CA SER A 186 3.33 4.05 -26.44
C SER A 186 2.52 5.12 -25.67
N THR A 187 2.38 4.97 -24.34
CA THR A 187 2.06 6.12 -23.47
C THR A 187 3.21 6.56 -22.58
N ALA A 188 4.42 6.00 -22.77
CA ALA A 188 5.55 6.92 -22.72
C ALA A 188 5.17 8.07 -23.68
N PRO A 189 5.30 9.35 -23.29
CA PRO A 189 5.27 10.40 -24.30
C PRO A 189 6.16 9.89 -25.41
N ASP A 190 5.63 9.81 -26.63
CA ASP A 190 6.46 9.64 -27.81
C ASP A 190 7.38 10.85 -27.85
N ASP A 191 8.44 10.81 -27.05
CA ASP A 191 9.69 11.44 -27.40
C ASP A 191 10.47 10.43 -28.24
N GLY A 192 9.82 9.97 -29.32
CA GLY A 192 10.43 9.44 -30.52
C GLY A 192 11.32 10.47 -31.22
N GLN A 193 11.88 11.45 -30.51
CA GLN A 193 12.95 12.31 -30.99
C GLN A 193 14.31 12.02 -30.34
N ASN A 194 14.45 11.08 -29.39
CA ASN A 194 15.74 10.90 -28.69
C ASN A 194 16.70 9.82 -29.21
N PHE A 195 16.26 8.87 -30.05
CA PHE A 195 17.20 7.90 -30.65
C PHE A 195 17.78 8.37 -31.98
N HIS A 196 17.05 9.20 -32.73
CA HIS A 196 17.59 9.84 -33.92
C HIS A 196 18.47 11.05 -33.57
N SER A 197 18.17 11.79 -32.51
CA SER A 197 18.99 12.95 -32.12
C SER A 197 20.35 12.53 -31.53
N ALA A 198 20.46 11.47 -30.74
CA ALA A 198 21.75 10.99 -30.26
C ALA A 198 22.67 10.55 -31.41
N LEU A 199 22.14 9.81 -32.39
CA LEU A 199 22.91 9.38 -33.56
C LEU A 199 23.27 10.57 -34.47
N ILE A 200 22.35 11.51 -34.67
CA ILE A 200 22.59 12.74 -35.44
C ILE A 200 23.61 13.64 -34.73
N ILE A 201 23.55 13.79 -33.41
CA ILE A 201 24.52 14.57 -32.62
C ILE A 201 25.90 13.91 -32.69
N ILE A 202 26.00 12.58 -32.56
CA ILE A 202 27.26 11.86 -32.73
C ILE A 202 27.83 12.04 -34.15
N LEU A 203 27.00 11.96 -35.19
CA LEU A 203 27.41 12.19 -36.58
C LEU A 203 27.83 13.64 -36.83
N VAL A 204 27.12 14.63 -36.29
CA VAL A 204 27.44 16.06 -36.40
C VAL A 204 28.74 16.38 -35.67
N VAL A 205 28.94 15.86 -34.44
CA VAL A 205 30.18 16.03 -33.69
C VAL A 205 31.35 15.36 -34.41
N ALA A 206 31.16 14.15 -34.97
CA ALA A 206 32.18 13.47 -35.76
C ALA A 206 32.55 14.27 -37.03
N MET A 207 31.57 14.83 -37.75
CA MET A 207 31.84 15.68 -38.93
C MET A 207 32.59 16.96 -38.55
N VAL A 208 32.23 17.62 -37.44
CA VAL A 208 32.93 18.82 -36.97
C VAL A 208 34.37 18.50 -36.56
N VAL A 209 34.61 17.38 -35.87
CA VAL A 209 35.96 16.91 -35.48
C VAL A 209 36.80 16.52 -36.70
N LEU A 210 36.21 15.94 -37.74
CA LEU A 210 36.91 15.64 -38.99
C LEU A 210 37.21 16.88 -39.85
N MET A 211 36.43 17.95 -39.70
CA MET A 211 36.64 19.24 -40.37
C MET A 211 37.58 20.19 -39.60
N LEU A 212 37.80 19.97 -38.31
CA LEU A 212 38.70 20.78 -37.48
C LEU A 212 40.16 20.79 -38.02
N PRO A 213 40.79 19.66 -38.40
CA PRO A 213 42.14 19.65 -38.97
C PRO A 213 42.25 20.46 -40.27
N THR A 214 41.24 20.40 -41.15
CA THR A 214 41.24 21.15 -42.41
C THR A 214 41.03 22.64 -42.16
N LEU A 215 40.26 23.02 -41.13
CA LEU A 215 40.16 24.41 -40.65
C LEU A 215 41.51 24.92 -40.12
N PHE A 216 42.23 24.13 -39.33
CA PHE A 216 43.56 24.49 -38.81
C PHE A 216 44.61 24.61 -39.91
N LEU A 217 44.57 23.74 -40.92
CA LEU A 217 45.40 23.85 -42.13
C LEU A 217 45.08 25.14 -42.90
N ASN A 218 43.80 25.45 -43.12
CA ASN A 218 43.39 26.68 -43.83
C ASN A 218 43.76 27.95 -43.07
N VAL A 219 43.62 27.99 -41.74
CA VAL A 219 44.03 29.14 -40.91
C VAL A 219 45.56 29.27 -40.90
N SER A 220 46.30 28.16 -40.84
CA SER A 220 47.77 28.18 -40.90
C SER A 220 48.28 28.68 -42.26
N ILE A 221 47.64 28.23 -43.36
CA ILE A 221 47.92 28.72 -44.71
C ILE A 221 47.58 30.22 -44.81
N PHE A 222 46.43 30.66 -44.29
CA PHE A 222 46.02 32.06 -44.33
C PHE A 222 46.95 32.96 -43.51
N LEU A 223 47.40 32.52 -42.33
CA LEU A 223 48.38 33.24 -41.52
C LEU A 223 49.77 33.27 -42.18
N SER A 224 50.16 32.21 -42.90
CA SER A 224 51.40 32.18 -43.69
C SER A 224 51.33 33.10 -44.91
N VAL A 225 50.19 33.17 -45.59
CA VAL A 225 49.93 34.10 -46.71
C VAL A 225 49.87 35.55 -46.21
N LYS A 226 49.23 35.81 -45.07
CA LYS A 226 49.19 37.15 -44.45
C LYS A 226 50.58 37.62 -44.03
N ARG A 227 51.38 36.74 -43.41
CA ARG A 227 52.79 37.03 -43.07
C ARG A 227 53.63 37.31 -44.31
N SER A 228 53.36 36.61 -45.42
CA SER A 228 54.02 36.84 -46.72
C SER A 228 53.60 38.17 -47.37
N ALA A 229 52.32 38.53 -47.28
CA ALA A 229 51.79 39.81 -47.77
C ALA A 229 52.30 41.01 -46.96
N GLU A 230 52.47 40.85 -45.64
CA GLU A 230 53.07 41.88 -44.76
C GLU A 230 54.56 42.09 -45.06
N THR A 231 55.32 41.05 -45.46
CA THR A 231 56.70 41.23 -45.97
C THR A 231 56.77 41.94 -47.32
N LEU A 232 55.79 41.76 -48.21
CA LEU A 232 55.70 42.47 -49.50
C LEU A 232 55.20 43.92 -49.38
N SER A 233 54.52 44.27 -48.29
CA SER A 233 54.10 45.64 -47.96
C SER A 233 55.25 46.51 -47.41
N SER A 234 56.36 45.91 -46.98
CA SER A 234 57.52 46.64 -46.42
C SER A 234 58.45 47.25 -47.49
N THR A 235 58.29 46.89 -48.76
CA THR A 235 58.94 47.57 -49.89
C THR A 235 57.91 48.45 -50.59
N GLY A 236 57.88 49.71 -50.17
CA GLY A 236 56.80 50.65 -50.49
C GLY A 236 56.63 51.03 -51.96
N ASN A 237 55.44 51.54 -52.27
CA ASN A 237 55.27 52.73 -53.10
C ASN A 237 53.85 53.33 -52.97
N ARG A 238 53.78 54.63 -53.28
CA ARG A 238 52.87 55.70 -52.86
C ARG A 238 51.48 55.80 -53.55
N LEU A 239 50.49 56.30 -52.77
CA LEU A 239 49.41 57.32 -53.06
C LEU A 239 48.28 56.99 -54.10
N PRO A 240 47.16 57.77 -54.22
CA PRO A 240 46.34 58.58 -53.28
C PRO A 240 44.77 58.52 -53.48
N THR A 241 44.04 59.31 -52.67
CA THR A 241 42.65 59.90 -52.72
C THR A 241 41.56 59.55 -53.77
N ASP A 242 40.32 59.55 -53.24
CA ASP A 242 38.96 59.79 -53.81
C ASP A 242 38.22 58.71 -54.61
N CYS A 243 36.96 58.42 -54.19
CA CYS A 243 35.77 58.33 -55.05
C CYS A 243 34.44 58.30 -54.25
N TYR A 244 33.50 59.16 -54.67
CA TYR A 244 32.10 59.32 -54.26
C TYR A 244 31.18 58.16 -54.72
N TYR A 245 29.97 57.99 -54.12
CA TYR A 245 28.67 58.10 -54.83
C TYR A 245 27.44 57.92 -53.90
N THR A 246 26.43 58.75 -54.16
CA THR A 246 25.05 58.81 -53.63
C THR A 246 24.07 57.94 -54.44
N ARG A 247 22.96 57.42 -53.87
CA ARG A 247 21.59 57.50 -54.48
C ARG A 247 20.40 57.01 -53.59
N ASN A 248 19.53 57.96 -53.26
CA ASN A 248 18.05 58.06 -53.13
C ASN A 248 17.06 56.89 -52.85
N TRP A 249 16.06 57.28 -52.03
CA TRP A 249 14.69 56.78 -51.74
C TRP A 249 13.70 56.81 -52.95
N PRO A 250 12.48 56.22 -52.89
CA PRO A 250 11.23 56.84 -52.32
C PRO A 250 10.32 55.84 -51.52
N GLN A 251 9.63 56.19 -50.43
CA GLN A 251 8.35 56.93 -50.22
C GLN A 251 7.07 56.22 -50.73
N GLU A 252 6.15 55.87 -49.81
CA GLU A 252 4.68 56.09 -49.95
C GLU A 252 3.93 55.96 -48.59
N LEU A 253 3.06 56.94 -48.33
CA LEU A 253 2.03 57.12 -47.27
C LEU A 253 0.64 56.71 -47.87
N PRO A 254 -0.60 56.87 -47.28
CA PRO A 254 -1.02 57.67 -46.11
C PRO A 254 -2.23 57.18 -45.23
N SER A 255 -2.34 57.77 -44.02
CA SER A 255 -3.50 58.29 -43.22
C SER A 255 -4.94 57.68 -43.10
N PHE A 256 -5.35 57.47 -41.83
CA PHE A 256 -6.62 57.82 -41.06
C PHE A 256 -8.01 57.28 -41.50
N PRO A 257 -9.11 57.24 -40.67
CA PRO A 257 -9.43 58.00 -39.43
C PRO A 257 -10.09 57.21 -38.24
N ARG A 258 -10.61 57.97 -37.26
CA ARG A 258 -11.17 57.67 -35.93
C ARG A 258 -12.72 57.55 -35.92
N ASP A 259 -13.29 57.05 -34.81
CA ASP A 259 -14.68 57.15 -34.27
C ASP A 259 -15.39 55.77 -34.18
N THR A 260 -16.22 55.36 -33.19
CA THR A 260 -16.84 55.88 -31.94
C THR A 260 -17.56 54.68 -31.25
N LEU A 261 -17.86 54.77 -29.92
CA LEU A 261 -18.95 54.18 -29.08
C LEU A 261 -19.74 52.92 -29.55
N SER A 262 -20.29 51.98 -28.76
CA SER A 262 -20.48 51.71 -27.32
C SER A 262 -21.29 50.40 -27.16
N THR A 263 -21.31 49.81 -25.96
CA THR A 263 -22.33 48.86 -25.39
C THR A 263 -22.43 47.45 -26.05
N THR A 264 -22.56 46.30 -25.36
CA THR A 264 -23.30 46.01 -24.12
C THR A 264 -22.91 44.63 -23.56
N SER A 265 -22.88 44.55 -22.22
CA SER A 265 -23.29 43.44 -21.33
C SER A 265 -22.78 41.99 -21.51
N GLY A 266 -22.21 41.48 -20.41
CA GLY A 266 -22.70 40.24 -19.82
C GLY A 266 -21.63 39.29 -19.29
N GLY A 267 -21.59 39.08 -17.97
CA GLY A 267 -21.17 37.79 -17.41
C GLY A 267 -20.12 37.80 -16.30
N TYR A 268 -20.58 38.07 -15.08
CA TYR A 268 -20.25 37.35 -13.83
C TYR A 268 -18.78 37.18 -13.39
N GLU A 269 -18.42 37.94 -12.35
CA GLU A 269 -17.41 37.57 -11.35
C GLU A 269 -17.92 36.42 -10.47
N ARG A 270 -17.07 35.43 -10.14
CA ARG A 270 -16.56 35.13 -8.77
C ARG A 270 -15.85 33.75 -8.68
N PRO A 271 -15.10 33.44 -7.60
CA PRO A 271 -13.66 33.24 -7.77
C PRO A 271 -13.08 32.01 -7.02
N ILE A 272 -11.78 31.77 -7.21
CA ILE A 272 -10.78 31.08 -6.34
C ILE A 272 -11.26 29.91 -5.46
N ASP A 273 -10.82 28.71 -5.82
CA ASP A 273 -10.62 27.54 -4.96
C ASP A 273 -9.15 27.10 -5.20
N GLY A 274 -8.25 27.09 -4.21
CA GLY A 274 -8.09 26.00 -3.25
C GLY A 274 -6.65 25.45 -3.39
N PRO A 275 -6.03 24.87 -2.33
CA PRO A 275 -4.59 24.99 -2.07
C PRO A 275 -3.70 23.92 -2.72
N ARG A 276 -2.46 24.33 -3.03
CA ARG A 276 -1.34 23.47 -3.44
C ARG A 276 -0.88 22.58 -2.28
N GLY A 277 -1.06 21.27 -2.43
CA GLY A 277 -0.41 20.25 -1.61
C GLY A 277 1.07 20.14 -1.95
N VAL A 278 1.92 20.35 -0.96
CA VAL A 278 3.39 20.23 -1.00
C VAL A 278 3.75 18.75 -0.83
N VAL A 279 4.47 18.18 -1.80
CA VAL A 279 5.09 16.85 -1.67
C VAL A 279 6.42 17.02 -0.93
N GLN A 280 6.51 16.45 0.27
CA GLN A 280 7.73 16.41 1.06
C GLN A 280 8.44 15.08 0.80
N ALA A 281 9.62 15.15 0.18
CA ALA A 281 10.51 14.00 -0.03
C ALA A 281 11.28 13.69 1.26
N VAL A 282 11.28 12.42 1.66
CA VAL A 282 12.13 11.89 2.74
C VAL A 282 13.36 11.25 2.08
N PRO A 283 14.60 11.63 2.45
CA PRO A 283 15.79 10.97 1.93
C PRO A 283 16.09 9.69 2.72
N TYR A 284 16.40 8.62 1.99
CA TYR A 284 17.02 7.41 2.52
C TYR A 284 18.41 7.73 3.09
N ALA A 285 18.70 7.19 4.28
CA ALA A 285 20.05 7.09 4.83
C ALA A 285 20.30 5.63 5.23
N ASN A 286 21.36 5.08 4.63
CA ASN A 286 22.23 3.94 4.99
C ASN A 286 21.64 2.74 5.74
#